data_AF-A0AAD5PZF6-F1
#
_entry.id   AF-A0AAD5PZF6-F1
#
_cell.length_a   1.000
_cell.length_b   1.000
_cell.length_c   1.000
_cell.angle_alpha   90.00
_cell.angle_beta   90.00
_cell.angle_gamma   90.00
#
_symmetry.space_group_name_H-M   'P 1'
#
loop_
_entity.id
_entity.type
_entity.pdbx_description
1 polymer ?
#
loop_
_entity_poly.entity_id
_entity_poly.type
_entity_poly.pdbx_seq_one_letter_code
_entity_poly.pdbx_strand_id
1 'polypeptide(L)'
;MLSGICCDAPATATSFMMNIKTHTAYYGCRKCTTRGVWVGNVVNHFSQAKTAGRVTFPELNAALRTDYCFRKRLQVKHHNDDGRKSLIEDILVDVVQDVVLDYMHLVCIGVRKTDLTIWVSGTFDKFRFSKDTIANISNYMIGIGEYITKVFARKPRPLTELPRRKATELRLDLLYICPVAYKPYLSYERYSHMMLLHVAIKLLTLLRLYVSSGARLYGAKYVTFNVHNLIHLANDVRKHGSLDDFSAFPFENKLQKMKNLLRKSGKPLQQIVRRLDEIDKANSSQQPAANSSTNTKKYTLNEIHFAGPIFPHFTMATQYKTLRLKNSVLNLTKSENCVLLEDFNDVFLIENFVKLQEQIYLVGRRFLTKEDICIHTLYPPVPSTNILYQIYQLVLNTVH
;
A
#
# COMPACT_ATOMS: atom_id res chain seq x y z
N MET A 1 -10.39 -25.66 5.03
CA MET A 1 -11.14 -25.30 3.80
C MET A 1 -10.53 -24.01 3.26
N LEU A 2 -10.29 -23.88 1.95
CA LEU A 2 -9.71 -22.68 1.35
C LEU A 2 -10.74 -21.53 1.41
N SER A 3 -10.40 -20.39 2.02
CA SER A 3 -11.34 -19.27 2.21
C SER A 3 -11.40 -18.32 1.02
N GLY A 4 -10.34 -18.23 0.21
CA GLY A 4 -10.29 -17.37 -0.96
C GLY A 4 -8.98 -17.46 -1.73
N ILE A 5 -8.94 -16.86 -2.92
CA ILE A 5 -7.78 -16.77 -3.79
C ILE A 5 -7.52 -15.31 -4.16
N CYS A 6 -6.36 -14.80 -3.76
CA CYS A 6 -5.82 -13.52 -4.19
C CYS A 6 -4.82 -13.75 -5.34
N CYS A 7 -5.05 -13.10 -6.48
CA CYS A 7 -4.18 -13.17 -7.65
C CYS A 7 -4.10 -11.79 -8.32
N ASP A 8 -3.00 -11.60 -9.06
CA ASP A 8 -2.74 -10.37 -9.80
C ASP A 8 -3.95 -9.97 -10.67
N ALA A 9 -4.35 -8.69 -10.52
CA ALA A 9 -5.54 -8.11 -11.15
C ALA A 9 -5.40 -7.73 -12.65
N PRO A 10 -4.22 -7.53 -13.28
CA PRO A 10 -4.04 -7.69 -14.70
C PRO A 10 -4.06 -9.19 -15.05
N ALA A 11 -5.28 -9.74 -15.02
CA ALA A 11 -5.97 -10.21 -16.21
C ALA A 11 -5.44 -11.36 -17.07
N THR A 12 -4.33 -11.99 -16.71
CA THR A 12 -3.97 -13.30 -17.28
C THR A 12 -4.16 -14.37 -16.25
N ALA A 13 -3.53 -14.27 -15.07
CA ALA A 13 -3.65 -15.31 -14.05
C ALA A 13 -5.09 -15.51 -13.57
N THR A 14 -5.77 -14.43 -13.16
CA THR A 14 -7.16 -14.55 -12.70
C THR A 14 -8.11 -14.92 -13.84
N SER A 15 -7.97 -14.31 -15.01
CA SER A 15 -8.83 -14.58 -16.17
C SER A 15 -8.64 -16.01 -16.70
N PHE A 16 -7.41 -16.51 -16.72
CA PHE A 16 -7.06 -17.88 -17.06
C PHE A 16 -7.64 -18.85 -16.02
N MET A 17 -7.41 -18.57 -14.74
CA MET A 17 -7.91 -19.39 -13.65
C MET A 17 -9.42 -19.51 -13.68
N MET A 18 -10.16 -18.40 -13.79
CA MET A 18 -11.62 -18.37 -13.85
C MET A 18 -12.20 -18.75 -15.23
N ASN A 19 -11.37 -18.93 -16.26
CA ASN A 19 -11.76 -19.06 -17.66
C ASN A 19 -12.74 -17.97 -18.16
N ILE A 20 -12.36 -16.70 -17.96
CA ILE A 20 -13.15 -15.51 -18.36
C ILE A 20 -12.35 -14.60 -19.29
N LYS A 21 -13.06 -13.67 -19.94
CA LYS A 21 -12.44 -12.59 -20.72
C LYS A 21 -11.54 -11.71 -19.84
N THR A 22 -10.50 -11.15 -20.44
CA THR A 22 -9.48 -10.36 -19.75
C THR A 22 -9.97 -8.92 -19.44
N HIS A 23 -9.20 -8.16 -18.66
CA HIS A 23 -9.47 -6.77 -18.31
C HIS A 23 -9.68 -5.79 -19.48
N THR A 24 -9.20 -6.13 -20.69
CA THR A 24 -9.36 -5.31 -21.89
C THR A 24 -10.63 -5.63 -22.65
N ALA A 25 -11.38 -6.66 -22.26
CA ALA A 25 -12.63 -7.04 -22.90
C ALA A 25 -13.81 -6.16 -22.44
N TYR A 26 -14.80 -6.01 -23.32
CA TYR A 26 -16.04 -5.30 -23.01
C TYR A 26 -16.82 -5.92 -21.84
N TYR A 27 -16.68 -7.22 -21.57
CA TYR A 27 -17.29 -7.87 -20.41
C TYR A 27 -16.21 -8.40 -19.47
N GLY A 28 -15.22 -7.56 -19.15
CA GLY A 28 -14.08 -7.96 -18.33
C GLY A 28 -14.37 -7.99 -16.82
N CYS A 29 -15.32 -7.20 -16.32
CA CYS A 29 -15.57 -7.12 -14.87
C CYS A 29 -16.09 -8.46 -14.33
N ARG A 30 -15.40 -8.99 -13.32
CA ARG A 30 -15.71 -10.28 -12.67
C ARG A 30 -16.67 -10.16 -11.49
N LYS A 31 -16.95 -8.94 -11.02
CA LYS A 31 -17.83 -8.69 -9.86
C LYS A 31 -19.22 -8.17 -10.27
N CYS A 32 -19.35 -7.54 -11.43
CA CYS A 32 -20.64 -7.10 -11.97
C CYS A 32 -20.77 -7.35 -13.49
N THR A 33 -22.00 -7.20 -13.99
CA THR A 33 -22.38 -7.52 -15.38
C THR A 33 -22.14 -6.40 -16.37
N THR A 34 -21.54 -5.28 -15.93
CA THR A 34 -21.37 -4.07 -16.75
C THR A 34 -20.70 -4.36 -18.09
N ARG A 35 -21.13 -3.60 -19.11
CA ARG A 35 -20.49 -3.58 -20.42
C ARG A 35 -19.55 -2.38 -20.50
N GLY A 36 -18.28 -2.64 -20.75
CA GLY A 36 -17.29 -1.64 -21.08
C GLY A 36 -17.57 -0.96 -22.43
N VAL A 37 -16.99 0.21 -22.60
CA VAL A 37 -17.11 1.07 -23.79
C VAL A 37 -15.71 1.38 -24.30
N TRP A 38 -15.50 1.32 -25.61
CA TRP A 38 -14.22 1.70 -26.21
C TRP A 38 -14.11 3.22 -26.32
N VAL A 39 -13.03 3.79 -25.80
CA VAL A 39 -12.75 5.22 -25.86
C VAL A 39 -11.43 5.44 -26.61
N GLY A 40 -11.53 6.04 -27.80
CA GLY A 40 -10.38 6.37 -28.66
C GLY A 40 -9.54 7.54 -28.15
N ASN A 41 -8.30 7.66 -28.64
CA ASN A 41 -7.46 8.84 -28.47
C ASN A 41 -8.08 10.07 -29.11
N VAL A 42 -7.99 11.20 -28.40
CA VAL A 42 -8.31 12.50 -28.98
C VAL A 42 -7.20 12.76 -30.00
N VAL A 43 -7.58 12.76 -31.28
CA VAL A 43 -6.67 13.03 -32.39
C VAL A 43 -6.77 14.53 -32.65
N ASN A 44 -5.67 15.26 -32.46
CA ASN A 44 -5.62 16.65 -32.90
C ASN A 44 -5.42 16.64 -34.43
N HIS A 45 -5.88 17.67 -35.14
CA HIS A 45 -5.76 17.76 -36.61
C HIS A 45 -4.33 17.56 -37.16
N PHE A 46 -3.30 17.74 -36.32
CA PHE A 46 -1.89 17.59 -36.65
C PHE A 46 -1.28 16.21 -36.34
N SER A 47 -1.98 15.32 -35.64
CA SER A 47 -1.46 13.98 -35.30
C SER A 47 -2.10 12.89 -36.16
N GLN A 48 -1.38 12.40 -37.16
CA GLN A 48 -1.80 11.29 -38.03
C GLN A 48 -1.87 9.90 -37.34
N ALA A 49 -1.85 9.83 -36.00
CA ALA A 49 -1.93 8.57 -35.28
C ALA A 49 -3.38 8.08 -35.16
N LYS A 50 -3.89 7.46 -36.23
CA LYS A 50 -5.07 6.59 -36.17
C LYS A 50 -4.75 5.37 -35.28
N THR A 51 -5.72 4.90 -34.48
CA THR A 51 -5.79 3.58 -33.79
C THR A 51 -5.17 3.35 -32.40
N ALA A 52 -5.23 4.32 -31.48
CA ALA A 52 -5.02 4.01 -30.06
C ALA A 52 -6.23 4.39 -29.20
N GLY A 53 -6.57 3.54 -28.23
CA GLY A 53 -7.75 3.68 -27.37
C GLY A 53 -7.73 2.65 -26.24
N ARG A 54 -8.76 2.64 -25.40
CA ARG A 54 -8.92 1.62 -24.34
C ARG A 54 -10.38 1.38 -24.02
N VAL A 55 -10.68 0.19 -23.50
CA VAL A 55 -11.99 -0.10 -22.90
C VAL A 55 -12.07 0.52 -21.51
N THR A 56 -13.21 1.15 -21.22
CA THR A 56 -13.54 1.80 -19.94
C THR A 56 -14.89 1.30 -19.46
N PHE A 57 -15.17 1.45 -18.16
CA PHE A 57 -16.37 0.89 -17.52
C PHE A 57 -17.15 2.00 -16.78
N PRO A 58 -17.79 2.93 -17.51
CA PRO A 58 -18.40 4.12 -16.94
C PRO A 58 -19.66 3.83 -16.10
N GLU A 59 -20.34 2.70 -16.34
CA GLU A 59 -21.51 2.29 -15.59
C GLU A 59 -21.11 1.72 -14.22
N LEU A 60 -21.60 2.34 -13.14
CA LEU A 60 -21.27 1.97 -11.76
C LEU A 60 -22.39 1.22 -11.03
N ASN A 61 -23.58 1.13 -11.63
CA ASN A 61 -24.81 0.55 -11.05
C ASN A 61 -25.18 -0.81 -11.67
N ALA A 62 -24.30 -1.44 -12.43
CA ALA A 62 -24.58 -2.74 -13.03
C ALA A 62 -24.87 -3.80 -11.97
N ALA A 63 -25.70 -4.78 -12.32
CA ALA A 63 -26.03 -5.89 -11.43
C ALA A 63 -24.77 -6.66 -11.01
N LEU A 64 -24.68 -7.01 -9.72
CA LEU A 64 -23.59 -7.84 -9.22
C LEU A 64 -23.71 -9.26 -9.77
N ARG A 65 -22.58 -9.88 -10.06
CA ARG A 65 -22.53 -11.30 -10.42
C ARG A 65 -22.74 -12.15 -9.17
N THR A 66 -23.43 -13.26 -9.33
CA THR A 66 -23.58 -14.32 -8.32
C THR A 66 -22.83 -15.58 -8.78
N ASP A 67 -22.44 -16.44 -7.85
CA ASP A 67 -21.88 -17.76 -8.19
C ASP A 67 -22.80 -18.53 -9.14
N TYR A 68 -24.11 -18.51 -8.89
CA TYR A 68 -25.11 -19.12 -9.77
C TYR A 68 -25.03 -18.62 -11.21
N CYS A 69 -25.04 -17.29 -11.43
CA CYS A 69 -25.01 -16.72 -12.78
C CYS A 69 -23.70 -17.05 -13.50
N PHE A 70 -22.60 -17.16 -12.75
CA PHE A 70 -21.28 -17.49 -13.25
C PHE A 70 -21.22 -18.96 -13.69
N ARG A 71 -21.62 -19.90 -12.81
CA ARG A 71 -21.65 -21.35 -13.11
C ARG A 71 -22.61 -21.69 -14.25
N LYS A 72 -23.75 -21.00 -14.33
CA LYS A 72 -24.73 -21.15 -15.42
C LYS A 72 -24.37 -20.38 -16.70
N ARG A 73 -23.26 -19.64 -16.70
CA ARG A 73 -22.77 -18.90 -17.88
C ARG A 73 -23.82 -17.95 -18.48
N LEU A 74 -24.66 -17.34 -17.64
CA LEU A 74 -25.80 -16.52 -18.09
C LEU A 74 -25.35 -15.34 -18.97
N GLN A 75 -24.13 -14.83 -18.74
CA GLN A 75 -23.50 -13.84 -19.61
C GLN A 75 -22.40 -14.48 -20.45
N VAL A 76 -22.77 -15.13 -21.55
CA VAL A 76 -21.87 -15.86 -22.45
C VAL A 76 -20.62 -15.04 -22.81
N LYS A 77 -20.80 -13.75 -23.16
CA LYS A 77 -19.70 -12.84 -23.57
C LYS A 77 -18.66 -12.55 -22.48
N HIS A 78 -18.91 -12.91 -21.21
CA HIS A 78 -17.95 -12.80 -20.11
C HIS A 78 -16.98 -14.00 -20.07
N HIS A 79 -17.39 -15.15 -20.60
CA HIS A 79 -16.61 -16.38 -20.57
C HIS A 79 -15.82 -16.55 -21.86
N ASN A 80 -14.76 -17.36 -21.83
CA ASN A 80 -14.09 -17.75 -23.06
C ASN A 80 -14.93 -18.76 -23.84
N ASP A 81 -14.91 -18.65 -25.17
CA ASP A 81 -15.77 -19.45 -26.06
C ASP A 81 -15.13 -20.81 -26.38
N ASP A 82 -14.49 -21.43 -25.38
CA ASP A 82 -13.75 -22.70 -25.52
C ASP A 82 -14.52 -23.92 -24.99
N GLY A 83 -15.73 -23.69 -24.44
CA GLY A 83 -16.58 -24.73 -23.86
C GLY A 83 -16.03 -25.33 -22.57
N ARG A 84 -14.99 -24.73 -21.96
CA ARG A 84 -14.31 -25.31 -20.79
C ARG A 84 -14.83 -24.73 -19.48
N LYS A 85 -15.05 -25.61 -18.51
CA LYS A 85 -15.27 -25.23 -17.12
C LYS A 85 -13.92 -24.87 -16.47
N SER A 86 -13.93 -23.91 -15.57
CA SER A 86 -12.78 -23.57 -14.76
C SER A 86 -12.65 -24.53 -13.57
N LEU A 87 -11.42 -25.00 -13.29
CA LEU A 87 -11.13 -25.88 -12.16
C LEU A 87 -11.48 -25.25 -10.80
N ILE A 88 -11.43 -23.92 -10.67
CA ILE A 88 -11.76 -23.27 -9.39
C ILE A 88 -13.26 -23.34 -9.07
N GLU A 89 -14.12 -23.63 -10.04
CA GLU A 89 -15.56 -23.84 -9.79
C GLU A 89 -15.82 -25.13 -8.97
N ASP A 90 -14.88 -26.07 -8.98
CA ASP A 90 -14.97 -27.30 -8.18
C ASP A 90 -14.30 -27.15 -6.80
N ILE A 91 -13.48 -26.12 -6.62
CA ILE A 91 -12.68 -25.90 -5.40
C ILE A 91 -13.32 -24.85 -4.49
N LEU A 92 -13.85 -23.78 -5.07
CA LEU A 92 -14.41 -22.66 -4.33
C LEU A 92 -15.91 -22.81 -4.12
N VAL A 93 -16.39 -22.29 -3.00
CA VAL A 93 -17.81 -22.28 -2.67
C VAL A 93 -18.52 -21.23 -3.51
N ASP A 94 -17.99 -20.01 -3.52
CA ASP A 94 -18.50 -18.91 -4.35
C ASP A 94 -17.35 -18.33 -5.18
N VAL A 95 -17.30 -18.68 -6.46
CA VAL A 95 -16.21 -18.26 -7.34
C VAL A 95 -16.11 -16.73 -7.48
N VAL A 96 -17.25 -16.03 -7.42
CA VAL A 96 -17.29 -14.57 -7.58
C VAL A 96 -16.78 -13.87 -6.33
N GLN A 97 -17.14 -14.34 -5.14
CA GLN A 97 -16.77 -13.73 -3.87
C GLN A 97 -15.42 -14.23 -3.34
N ASP A 98 -15.04 -15.47 -3.62
CA ASP A 98 -13.82 -16.09 -3.10
C ASP A 98 -12.59 -15.72 -3.93
N VAL A 99 -12.77 -15.27 -5.18
CA VAL A 99 -11.68 -14.67 -5.98
C VAL A 99 -11.62 -13.16 -5.72
N VAL A 100 -10.72 -12.78 -4.81
CA VAL A 100 -10.66 -11.42 -4.23
C VAL A 100 -9.89 -10.43 -5.09
N LEU A 101 -10.35 -9.18 -5.09
CA LEU A 101 -9.66 -8.05 -5.69
C LEU A 101 -8.47 -7.66 -4.83
N ASP A 102 -7.27 -8.04 -5.28
CA ASP A 102 -6.05 -7.79 -4.54
C ASP A 102 -5.75 -6.29 -4.38
N TYR A 103 -5.60 -5.83 -3.14
CA TYR A 103 -5.26 -4.45 -2.80
C TYR A 103 -3.95 -3.98 -3.46
N MET A 104 -2.93 -4.83 -3.48
CA MET A 104 -1.60 -4.47 -3.99
C MET A 104 -1.65 -4.11 -5.48
N HIS A 105 -2.28 -4.95 -6.28
CA HIS A 105 -2.37 -4.77 -7.72
C HIS A 105 -3.51 -3.85 -8.15
N LEU A 106 -4.68 -3.92 -7.49
CA LEU A 106 -5.82 -3.07 -7.82
C LEU A 106 -5.56 -1.61 -7.43
N VAL A 107 -5.25 -1.36 -6.16
CA VAL A 107 -5.20 -0.01 -5.60
C VAL A 107 -3.83 0.60 -5.76
N CYS A 108 -2.78 -0.04 -5.23
CA CYS A 108 -1.45 0.57 -5.22
C CYS A 108 -0.88 0.66 -6.64
N ILE A 109 -0.76 -0.47 -7.34
CA ILE A 109 -0.22 -0.50 -8.71
C ILE A 109 -1.27 -0.01 -9.72
N GLY A 110 -2.52 -0.44 -9.61
CA GLY A 110 -3.53 -0.21 -10.63
C GLY A 110 -4.07 1.22 -10.65
N VAL A 111 -4.46 1.76 -9.50
CA VAL A 111 -5.12 3.06 -9.39
C VAL A 111 -4.11 4.16 -9.03
N ARG A 112 -3.42 4.02 -7.89
CA ARG A 112 -2.52 5.08 -7.40
C ARG A 112 -1.39 5.37 -8.38
N LYS A 113 -0.77 4.33 -8.97
CA LYS A 113 0.24 4.53 -10.02
C LYS A 113 -0.34 5.23 -11.24
N THR A 114 -1.58 4.91 -11.63
CA THR A 114 -2.26 5.55 -12.78
C THR A 114 -2.49 7.04 -12.52
N ASP A 115 -2.99 7.41 -11.34
CA ASP A 115 -3.17 8.83 -10.96
C ASP A 115 -1.84 9.59 -11.02
N LEU A 116 -0.78 9.01 -10.45
CA LEU A 116 0.56 9.61 -10.52
C LEU A 116 1.09 9.69 -11.95
N THR A 117 0.85 8.67 -12.78
CA THR A 117 1.27 8.67 -14.18
C THR A 117 0.56 9.79 -14.93
N ILE A 118 -0.73 10.02 -14.71
CA ILE A 118 -1.46 11.15 -15.32
C ILE A 118 -0.75 12.48 -15.04
N TRP A 119 -0.28 12.69 -13.81
CA TRP A 119 0.38 13.95 -13.43
C TRP A 119 1.85 14.04 -13.83
N VAL A 120 2.59 12.93 -13.92
CA VAL A 120 4.04 12.95 -14.18
C VAL A 120 4.38 12.82 -15.66
N SER A 121 3.78 11.83 -16.34
CA SER A 121 4.17 11.44 -17.71
C SER A 121 2.97 11.13 -18.60
N GLY A 122 1.77 11.50 -18.16
CA GLY A 122 0.53 11.18 -18.82
C GLY A 122 0.39 11.92 -20.14
N THR A 123 -0.40 11.34 -21.04
CA THR A 123 -0.78 11.95 -22.32
C THR A 123 -1.79 13.10 -22.15
N PHE A 124 -2.19 13.40 -20.91
CA PHE A 124 -3.10 14.49 -20.61
C PHE A 124 -2.27 15.74 -20.28
N ASP A 125 -1.83 16.46 -21.31
CA ASP A 125 -0.98 17.65 -21.12
C ASP A 125 -1.59 18.67 -20.16
N LYS A 126 -2.93 18.78 -20.13
CA LYS A 126 -3.68 19.64 -19.19
C LYS A 126 -3.41 19.35 -17.71
N PHE A 127 -3.12 18.11 -17.34
CA PHE A 127 -2.97 17.69 -15.94
C PHE A 127 -1.53 17.44 -15.52
N ARG A 128 -0.59 17.50 -16.46
CA ARG A 128 0.81 17.17 -16.23
C ARG A 128 1.51 18.27 -15.43
N PHE A 129 2.32 17.87 -14.47
CA PHE A 129 3.22 18.75 -13.74
C PHE A 129 4.32 19.29 -14.64
N SER A 130 4.76 20.53 -14.36
CA SER A 130 5.98 21.06 -14.97
C SER A 130 7.20 20.26 -14.52
N LYS A 131 8.31 20.36 -15.27
CA LYS A 131 9.58 19.73 -14.88
C LYS A 131 10.03 20.20 -13.50
N ASP A 132 9.89 21.50 -13.21
CA ASP A 132 10.25 22.07 -11.92
C ASP A 132 9.38 21.53 -10.78
N THR A 133 8.07 21.38 -11.02
CA THR A 133 7.15 20.75 -10.06
C THR A 133 7.57 19.31 -9.75
N ILE A 134 7.92 18.53 -10.78
CA ILE A 134 8.40 17.15 -10.61
C ILE A 134 9.71 17.12 -9.81
N ALA A 135 10.64 18.04 -10.08
CA ALA A 135 11.90 18.16 -9.35
C ALA A 135 11.66 18.52 -7.88
N ASN A 136 10.80 19.52 -7.61
CA ASN A 136 10.46 19.95 -6.26
C ASN A 136 9.82 18.83 -5.43
N ILE A 137 8.82 18.12 -5.98
CA ILE A 137 8.21 16.97 -5.30
C ILE A 137 9.25 15.85 -5.11
N SER A 138 10.15 15.63 -6.07
CA SER A 138 11.19 14.61 -5.95
C SER A 138 12.18 14.92 -4.83
N ASN A 139 12.61 16.18 -4.71
CA ASN A 139 13.48 16.63 -3.62
C ASN A 139 12.76 16.49 -2.27
N TYR A 140 11.48 16.85 -2.21
CA TYR A 140 10.65 16.65 -1.02
C TYR A 140 10.56 15.16 -0.62
N MET A 141 10.36 14.26 -1.59
CA MET A 141 10.30 12.81 -1.37
C MET A 141 11.64 12.24 -0.87
N ILE A 142 12.76 12.73 -1.38
CA ILE A 142 14.09 12.33 -0.88
C ILE A 142 14.26 12.82 0.57
N GLY A 143 13.93 14.08 0.84
CA GLY A 143 14.06 14.68 2.17
C GLY A 143 13.20 13.98 3.23
N ILE A 144 11.95 13.66 2.93
CA ILE A 144 11.08 12.95 3.88
C ILE A 144 11.57 11.52 4.16
N GLY A 145 12.39 10.94 3.28
CA GLY A 145 12.98 9.61 3.46
C GLY A 145 13.88 9.46 4.70
N GLU A 146 14.35 10.56 5.29
CA GLU A 146 15.07 10.53 6.58
C GLU A 146 14.14 10.26 7.78
N TYR A 147 12.84 10.55 7.64
CA TYR A 147 11.83 10.40 8.69
C TYR A 147 10.98 9.13 8.52
N ILE A 148 11.23 8.33 7.46
CA ILE A 148 10.52 7.07 7.23
C ILE A 148 11.14 5.96 8.09
N THR A 149 10.32 5.39 8.97
CA THR A 149 10.69 4.30 9.88
C THR A 149 11.07 3.02 9.13
N LYS A 150 11.85 2.16 9.78
CA LYS A 150 12.28 0.86 9.25
C LYS A 150 11.15 -0.16 9.11
N VAL A 151 9.98 0.11 9.70
CA VAL A 151 8.76 -0.70 9.51
C VAL A 151 8.32 -0.67 8.05
N PHE A 152 8.57 0.43 7.34
CA PHE A 152 8.33 0.50 5.91
C PHE A 152 9.46 -0.19 5.14
N ALA A 153 9.09 -1.11 4.25
CA ALA A 153 10.05 -1.90 3.48
C ALA A 153 10.98 -1.05 2.58
N ARG A 154 10.59 0.19 2.25
CA ARG A 154 11.29 1.06 1.30
C ARG A 154 11.12 2.54 1.64
N LYS A 155 12.17 3.31 1.40
CA LYS A 155 12.12 4.78 1.43
C LYS A 155 11.54 5.34 0.13
N PRO A 156 10.95 6.56 0.15
CA PRO A 156 10.46 7.22 -1.05
C PRO A 156 11.61 7.55 -2.00
N ARG A 157 11.34 7.45 -3.30
CA ARG A 157 12.28 7.77 -4.38
C ARG A 157 11.75 8.94 -5.20
N PRO A 158 12.58 9.60 -6.03
CA PRO A 158 12.11 10.62 -6.96
C PRO A 158 10.90 10.20 -7.80
N LEU A 159 10.09 11.18 -8.23
CA LEU A 159 8.95 10.93 -9.13
C LEU A 159 9.40 10.47 -10.52
N THR A 160 10.62 10.82 -10.94
CA THR A 160 11.22 10.34 -12.19
C THR A 160 11.33 8.81 -12.24
N GLU A 161 11.40 8.15 -11.08
CA GLU A 161 11.43 6.68 -10.97
C GLU A 161 10.05 6.04 -10.84
N LEU A 162 8.96 6.79 -11.02
CA LEU A 162 7.58 6.29 -10.93
C LEU A 162 7.35 4.96 -11.68
N PRO A 163 7.87 4.73 -12.91
CA PRO A 163 7.68 3.45 -13.60
C PRO A 163 8.23 2.25 -12.81
N ARG A 164 9.29 2.43 -12.03
CA ARG A 164 9.99 1.41 -11.25
C ARG A 164 9.56 1.37 -9.77
N ARG A 165 8.62 2.21 -9.34
CA ARG A 165 8.09 2.17 -7.97
C ARG A 165 7.34 0.86 -7.72
N LYS A 166 7.69 0.19 -6.61
CA LYS A 166 7.01 -1.02 -6.14
C LYS A 166 5.70 -0.67 -5.44
N ALA A 167 4.86 -1.68 -5.26
CA ALA A 167 3.58 -1.50 -4.58
C ALA A 167 3.72 -0.97 -3.15
N THR A 168 4.75 -1.40 -2.41
CA THR A 168 5.03 -0.94 -1.04
C THR A 168 5.31 0.56 -0.98
N GLU A 169 6.02 1.10 -1.98
CA GLU A 169 6.28 2.54 -2.11
C GLU A 169 5.01 3.31 -2.47
N LEU A 170 4.17 2.75 -3.34
CA LEU A 170 2.89 3.35 -3.74
C LEU A 170 1.86 3.33 -2.59
N ARG A 171 1.92 2.31 -1.74
CA ARG A 171 1.13 2.20 -0.51
C ARG A 171 1.54 3.27 0.51
N LEU A 172 2.85 3.39 0.77
CA LEU A 172 3.39 4.43 1.65
C LEU A 172 2.97 5.82 1.15
N ASP A 173 3.09 6.04 -0.16
CA ASP A 173 2.69 7.27 -0.79
C ASP A 173 1.19 7.56 -0.60
N LEU A 174 0.31 6.62 -0.92
CA LEU A 174 -1.15 6.78 -0.80
C LEU A 174 -1.60 7.01 0.65
N LEU A 175 -1.06 6.27 1.62
CA LEU A 175 -1.57 6.28 2.99
C LEU A 175 -0.97 7.36 3.89
N TYR A 176 0.22 7.89 3.53
CA TYR A 176 0.97 8.79 4.41
C TYR A 176 1.51 10.03 3.71
N ILE A 177 2.13 9.89 2.54
CA ILE A 177 2.88 11.01 1.93
C ILE A 177 1.98 11.93 1.11
N CYS A 178 0.96 11.37 0.44
CA CYS A 178 0.20 12.11 -0.55
C CYS A 178 -0.51 13.37 -0.04
N PRO A 179 -1.08 13.42 1.18
CA PRO A 179 -1.77 14.63 1.67
C PRO A 179 -0.82 15.83 1.76
N VAL A 180 0.47 15.58 1.98
CA VAL A 180 1.46 16.63 2.19
C VAL A 180 2.20 16.96 0.90
N ALA A 181 2.74 15.94 0.23
CA ALA A 181 3.70 16.16 -0.85
C ALA A 181 3.11 16.82 -2.10
N TYR A 182 1.82 16.62 -2.37
CA TYR A 182 1.20 17.10 -3.62
C TYR A 182 0.34 18.37 -3.43
N LYS A 183 0.02 18.73 -2.18
CA LYS A 183 -0.88 19.85 -1.86
C LYS A 183 -0.45 21.19 -2.49
N PRO A 184 0.83 21.60 -2.47
CA PRO A 184 1.24 22.88 -3.05
C PRO A 184 1.14 22.94 -4.58
N TYR A 185 0.99 21.78 -5.24
CA TYR A 185 1.16 21.64 -6.68
C TYR A 185 -0.12 21.23 -7.42
N LEU A 186 -1.14 20.80 -6.69
CA LEU A 186 -2.44 20.39 -7.24
C LEU A 186 -3.45 21.52 -7.14
N SER A 187 -4.35 21.60 -8.13
CA SER A 187 -5.55 22.43 -8.00
C SER A 187 -6.48 21.84 -6.94
N TYR A 188 -7.36 22.66 -6.36
CA TYR A 188 -8.32 22.23 -5.34
C TYR A 188 -9.10 20.96 -5.75
N GLU A 189 -9.61 20.90 -6.97
CA GLU A 189 -10.36 19.75 -7.49
C GLU A 189 -9.51 18.48 -7.55
N ARG A 190 -8.26 18.58 -8.01
CA ARG A 190 -7.33 17.44 -8.12
C ARG A 190 -6.86 16.96 -6.75
N TYR A 191 -6.57 17.90 -5.84
CA TYR A 191 -6.20 17.58 -4.47
C TYR A 191 -7.36 16.90 -3.74
N SER A 192 -8.58 17.44 -3.86
CA SER A 192 -9.79 16.86 -3.27
C SER A 192 -10.06 15.44 -3.79
N HIS A 193 -9.91 15.24 -5.10
CA HIS A 193 -10.05 13.90 -5.71
C HIS A 193 -8.98 12.90 -5.23
N MET A 194 -7.73 13.34 -5.08
CA MET A 194 -6.66 12.52 -4.49
C MET A 194 -6.95 12.18 -3.02
N MET A 195 -7.36 13.16 -2.22
CA MET A 195 -7.71 12.96 -0.82
C MET A 195 -8.92 12.05 -0.65
N LEU A 196 -9.85 12.07 -1.61
CA LEU A 196 -10.96 11.14 -1.62
C LEU A 196 -10.49 9.69 -1.74
N LEU A 197 -9.47 9.38 -2.55
CA LEU A 197 -8.87 8.04 -2.57
C LEU A 197 -8.19 7.70 -1.25
N HIS A 198 -7.41 8.63 -0.68
CA HIS A 198 -6.73 8.46 0.59
C HIS A 198 -7.71 8.06 1.70
N VAL A 199 -8.80 8.80 1.83
CA VAL A 199 -9.86 8.55 2.83
C VAL A 199 -10.64 7.27 2.48
N ALA A 200 -11.00 7.09 1.20
CA ALA A 200 -11.77 5.94 0.76
C ALA A 200 -11.07 4.60 1.03
N ILE A 201 -9.74 4.55 0.90
CA ILE A 201 -8.96 3.34 1.16
C ILE A 201 -8.69 3.13 2.65
N LYS A 202 -8.64 4.19 3.47
CA LYS A 202 -8.53 4.04 4.93
C LYS A 202 -9.83 3.59 5.58
N LEU A 203 -10.96 4.12 5.12
CA LEU A 203 -12.27 3.87 5.71
C LEU A 203 -13.07 2.80 4.96
N LEU A 204 -12.64 2.39 3.75
CA LEU A 204 -13.37 1.50 2.84
C LEU A 204 -14.77 2.03 2.47
N THR A 205 -14.90 3.35 2.42
CA THR A 205 -16.11 4.08 2.04
C THR A 205 -15.84 4.98 0.85
N LEU A 206 -16.88 5.61 0.27
CA LEU A 206 -16.74 6.66 -0.76
C LEU A 206 -16.03 6.25 -2.09
N LEU A 207 -15.68 4.97 -2.29
CA LEU A 207 -15.01 4.49 -3.51
C LEU A 207 -15.79 4.80 -4.79
N ARG A 208 -17.12 4.73 -4.74
CA ARG A 208 -18.00 5.11 -5.86
C ARG A 208 -17.91 6.60 -6.18
N LEU A 209 -17.82 7.44 -5.16
CA LEU A 209 -17.65 8.89 -5.32
C LEU A 209 -16.29 9.23 -5.93
N TYR A 210 -15.23 8.51 -5.53
CA TYR A 210 -13.91 8.66 -6.15
C TYR A 210 -13.94 8.35 -7.65
N VAL A 211 -14.58 7.24 -8.03
CA VAL A 211 -14.69 6.83 -9.44
C VAL A 211 -15.51 7.83 -10.25
N SER A 212 -16.67 8.25 -9.76
CA SER A 212 -17.53 9.20 -10.49
C SER A 212 -16.90 10.60 -10.58
N SER A 213 -16.28 11.08 -9.51
CA SER A 213 -15.57 12.37 -9.51
C SER A 213 -14.36 12.34 -10.44
N GLY A 214 -13.61 11.24 -10.47
CA GLY A 214 -12.48 11.08 -11.38
C GLY A 214 -12.91 11.00 -12.85
N ALA A 215 -14.04 10.34 -13.14
CA ALA A 215 -14.62 10.29 -14.48
C ALA A 215 -14.97 11.70 -15.00
N ARG A 216 -15.54 12.55 -14.13
CA ARG A 216 -15.83 13.96 -14.46
C ARG A 216 -14.57 14.79 -14.63
N LEU A 217 -13.55 14.58 -13.79
CA LEU A 217 -12.33 15.38 -13.77
C LEU A 217 -11.37 15.04 -14.92
N TYR A 218 -11.14 13.74 -15.18
CA TYR A 218 -10.15 13.24 -16.15
C TYR A 218 -10.79 12.74 -17.46
N GLY A 219 -12.12 12.70 -17.53
CA GLY A 219 -12.89 12.35 -18.72
C GLY A 219 -13.12 10.85 -18.90
N ALA A 220 -13.74 10.50 -20.03
CA ALA A 220 -14.27 9.16 -20.32
C ALA A 220 -13.24 8.02 -20.28
N LYS A 221 -11.94 8.34 -20.37
CA LYS A 221 -10.82 7.38 -20.33
C LYS A 221 -10.41 6.94 -18.94
N TYR A 222 -10.87 7.66 -17.92
CA TYR A 222 -10.37 7.51 -16.56
C TYR A 222 -10.80 6.19 -15.92
N VAL A 223 -12.06 5.80 -16.14
CA VAL A 223 -12.69 4.62 -15.52
C VAL A 223 -12.23 3.34 -16.21
N THR A 224 -10.93 3.05 -16.13
CA THR A 224 -10.32 1.81 -16.58
C THR A 224 -10.77 0.64 -15.69
N PHE A 225 -10.42 -0.59 -16.09
CA PHE A 225 -10.73 -1.79 -15.33
C PHE A 225 -10.39 -1.69 -13.83
N ASN A 226 -9.18 -1.24 -13.48
CA ASN A 226 -8.77 -1.12 -12.09
C ASN A 226 -9.57 -0.04 -11.34
N VAL A 227 -9.78 1.12 -11.96
CA VAL A 227 -10.57 2.20 -11.36
C VAL A 227 -12.01 1.76 -11.11
N HIS A 228 -12.64 1.07 -12.06
CA HIS A 228 -13.98 0.52 -11.90
C HIS A 228 -14.06 -0.47 -10.75
N ASN A 229 -13.14 -1.44 -10.68
CA ASN A 229 -13.19 -2.50 -9.68
C ASN A 229 -13.05 -1.99 -8.23
N LEU A 230 -12.60 -0.76 -7.99
CA LEU A 230 -12.63 -0.14 -6.66
C LEU A 230 -14.02 -0.18 -6.03
N ILE A 231 -15.09 -0.02 -6.82
CA ILE A 231 -16.45 0.02 -6.28
C ILE A 231 -16.89 -1.30 -5.62
N HIS A 232 -16.16 -2.40 -5.89
CA HIS A 232 -16.43 -3.73 -5.36
C HIS A 232 -15.56 -4.08 -4.16
N LEU A 233 -14.49 -3.32 -3.90
CA LEU A 233 -13.48 -3.67 -2.89
C LEU A 233 -14.05 -3.76 -1.47
N ALA A 234 -15.02 -2.90 -1.13
CA ALA A 234 -15.68 -2.93 0.18
C ALA A 234 -16.43 -4.25 0.43
N ASN A 235 -16.94 -4.93 -0.61
CA ASN A 235 -17.60 -6.22 -0.44
C ASN A 235 -16.58 -7.33 -0.11
N ASP A 236 -15.41 -7.31 -0.75
CA ASP A 236 -14.35 -8.27 -0.46
C ASP A 236 -13.83 -8.10 0.98
N VAL A 237 -13.67 -6.86 1.46
CA VAL A 237 -13.27 -6.57 2.85
C VAL A 237 -14.29 -7.10 3.86
N ARG A 238 -15.60 -6.93 3.61
CA ARG A 238 -16.62 -7.46 4.52
C ARG A 238 -16.58 -8.98 4.68
N LYS A 239 -16.09 -9.70 3.67
CA LYS A 239 -16.01 -11.17 3.68
C LYS A 239 -14.67 -11.69 4.19
N HIS A 240 -13.57 -11.08 3.76
CA HIS A 240 -12.22 -11.64 3.94
C HIS A 240 -11.38 -10.94 5.00
N GLY A 241 -11.89 -9.88 5.62
CA GLY A 241 -11.18 -9.11 6.64
C GLY A 241 -10.56 -7.84 6.08
N SER A 242 -9.52 -7.34 6.74
CA SER A 242 -8.83 -6.13 6.32
C SER A 242 -8.14 -6.32 4.97
N LEU A 243 -7.80 -5.21 4.29
CA LEU A 243 -7.09 -5.26 3.00
C LEU A 243 -5.77 -6.03 3.08
N ASP A 244 -5.15 -6.12 4.26
CA ASP A 244 -3.89 -6.84 4.46
C ASP A 244 -4.08 -8.35 4.48
N ASP A 245 -5.20 -8.83 5.04
CA ASP A 245 -5.50 -10.26 5.25
C ASP A 245 -5.58 -11.04 3.94
N PHE A 246 -5.95 -10.37 2.85
CA PHE A 246 -6.11 -10.98 1.53
C PHE A 246 -5.28 -10.30 0.44
N SER A 247 -4.23 -9.57 0.79
CA SER A 247 -3.33 -8.93 -0.17
C SER A 247 -2.20 -9.85 -0.66
N ALA A 248 -1.67 -9.54 -1.85
CA ALA A 248 -0.56 -10.26 -2.45
C ALA A 248 0.84 -9.82 -1.94
N PHE A 249 0.93 -8.86 -1.02
CA PHE A 249 2.20 -8.34 -0.50
C PHE A 249 3.16 -9.44 0.03
N PRO A 250 2.70 -10.44 0.83
CA PRO A 250 3.57 -11.50 1.32
C PRO A 250 4.20 -12.36 0.20
N PHE A 251 3.55 -12.41 -0.96
CA PHE A 251 3.97 -13.25 -2.08
C PHE A 251 4.93 -12.54 -3.06
N GLU A 252 5.12 -11.22 -2.94
CA GLU A 252 5.96 -10.43 -3.85
C GLU A 252 7.39 -11.00 -3.94
N ASN A 253 7.98 -11.35 -2.80
CA ASN A 253 9.32 -11.95 -2.74
C ASN A 253 9.31 -13.47 -2.93
N LYS A 254 8.16 -14.13 -2.72
CA LYS A 254 8.06 -15.60 -2.83
C LYS A 254 8.25 -16.04 -4.28
N LEU A 255 7.79 -15.27 -5.26
CA LEU A 255 8.00 -15.58 -6.68
C LEU A 255 9.49 -15.62 -7.04
N GLN A 256 10.29 -14.69 -6.55
CA GLN A 256 11.73 -14.70 -6.79
C GLN A 256 12.39 -15.96 -6.18
N LYS A 257 12.00 -16.31 -4.95
CA LYS A 257 12.46 -17.56 -4.31
C LYS A 257 12.12 -18.78 -5.16
N MET A 258 10.88 -18.88 -5.65
CA MET A 258 10.45 -19.99 -6.52
C MET A 258 11.21 -20.03 -7.84
N LYS A 259 11.45 -18.88 -8.48
CA LYS A 259 12.25 -18.80 -9.71
C LYS A 259 13.67 -19.30 -9.50
N ASN A 260 14.29 -19.03 -8.35
CA ASN A 260 15.63 -19.51 -8.04
C ASN A 260 15.69 -21.04 -7.82
N LEU A 261 14.56 -21.71 -7.57
CA LEU A 261 14.49 -23.18 -7.47
C LEU A 261 14.49 -23.85 -8.85
N LEU A 262 14.16 -23.10 -9.91
CA LEU A 262 14.12 -23.60 -11.27
C LEU A 262 15.52 -23.53 -11.88
N ARG A 263 16.03 -24.66 -12.40
CA ARG A 263 17.33 -24.71 -13.09
C ARG A 263 17.19 -24.62 -14.61
N LYS A 264 16.06 -25.08 -15.15
CA LYS A 264 15.76 -25.09 -16.59
C LYS A 264 14.26 -24.87 -16.83
N SER A 265 13.89 -24.50 -18.06
CA SER A 265 12.50 -24.17 -18.43
C SER A 265 11.55 -25.38 -18.44
N GLY A 266 12.05 -26.61 -18.64
CA GLY A 266 11.21 -27.80 -18.78
C GLY A 266 10.70 -28.38 -17.46
N LYS A 267 9.41 -28.72 -17.38
CA LYS A 267 8.76 -29.32 -16.18
C LYS A 267 8.92 -28.47 -14.90
N PRO A 268 8.54 -27.17 -14.92
CA PRO A 268 8.81 -26.25 -13.82
C PRO A 268 8.10 -26.65 -12.51
N LEU A 269 6.85 -27.13 -12.60
CA LEU A 269 6.12 -27.57 -11.42
C LEU A 269 6.81 -28.75 -10.73
N GLN A 270 7.19 -29.78 -11.50
CA GLN A 270 7.86 -30.96 -10.96
C GLN A 270 9.23 -30.60 -10.36
N GLN A 271 9.97 -29.68 -10.99
CA GLN A 271 11.23 -29.17 -10.43
C GLN A 271 11.01 -28.48 -9.08
N ILE A 272 10.03 -27.58 -8.98
CA ILE A 272 9.73 -26.87 -7.74
C ILE A 272 9.31 -27.85 -6.65
N VAL A 273 8.38 -28.76 -6.93
CA VAL A 273 7.87 -29.73 -5.95
C VAL A 273 9.00 -30.61 -5.42
N ARG A 274 9.83 -31.18 -6.31
CA ARG A 274 10.97 -32.00 -5.90
C ARG A 274 11.98 -31.21 -5.07
N ARG A 275 12.26 -29.97 -5.47
CA ARG A 275 13.21 -29.11 -4.74
C ARG A 275 12.68 -28.74 -3.35
N LEU A 276 11.39 -28.45 -3.21
CA LEU A 276 10.77 -28.17 -1.92
C LEU A 276 10.82 -29.40 -1.00
N ASP A 277 10.55 -30.59 -1.54
CA ASP A 277 10.66 -31.87 -0.81
C ASP A 277 12.11 -32.15 -0.36
N GLU A 278 13.11 -31.91 -1.22
CA GLU A 278 14.53 -31.98 -0.85
C GLU A 278 14.89 -31.05 0.32
N ILE A 279 14.43 -29.79 0.26
CA ILE A 279 14.69 -28.78 1.31
C ILE A 279 14.06 -29.21 2.64
N ASP A 280 12.82 -29.70 2.60
CA ASP A 280 12.10 -30.10 3.81
C ASP A 280 12.75 -31.29 4.52
N LYS A 281 13.19 -32.28 3.73
CA LYS A 281 13.97 -33.43 4.22
C LYS A 281 15.32 -33.03 4.82
N ALA A 282 16.03 -32.09 4.17
CA ALA A 282 17.30 -31.59 4.68
C ALA A 282 17.14 -30.84 6.00
N ASN A 283 16.11 -29.99 6.13
CA ASN A 283 15.83 -29.24 7.36
C ASN A 283 15.40 -30.15 8.52
N SER A 284 14.63 -31.19 8.24
CA SER A 284 14.22 -32.18 9.25
C SER A 284 15.40 -32.97 9.83
N SER A 285 16.53 -33.03 9.10
CA SER A 285 17.74 -33.75 9.49
C SER A 285 18.75 -32.87 10.27
N GLN A 286 18.48 -31.57 10.44
CA GLN A 286 19.40 -30.58 11.01
C GLN A 286 18.82 -29.82 12.20
N GLN A 287 17.99 -30.42 13.05
CA GLN A 287 17.62 -29.76 14.32
C GLN A 287 18.71 -29.98 15.39
N PRO A 288 19.56 -28.97 15.72
CA PRO A 288 20.18 -28.93 17.03
C PRO A 288 19.10 -28.67 18.08
N ALA A 289 19.23 -29.31 19.24
CA ALA A 289 18.40 -29.07 20.41
C ALA A 289 18.31 -27.57 20.71
N ALA A 290 17.14 -26.98 20.47
CA ALA A 290 16.90 -25.58 20.78
C ALA A 290 16.83 -25.42 22.30
N ASN A 291 17.93 -24.96 22.90
CA ASN A 291 17.91 -24.35 24.22
C ASN A 291 17.01 -23.11 24.16
N SER A 292 15.74 -23.29 24.47
CA SER A 292 14.76 -22.22 24.62
C SER A 292 15.04 -21.52 25.95
N SER A 293 16.05 -20.64 25.97
CA SER A 293 16.10 -19.59 26.97
C SER A 293 15.04 -18.56 26.60
N THR A 294 13.85 -18.72 27.19
CA THR A 294 12.81 -17.68 27.21
C THR A 294 13.39 -16.45 27.88
N ASN A 295 13.95 -15.54 27.08
CA ASN A 295 14.45 -14.26 27.56
C ASN A 295 13.24 -13.40 27.94
N THR A 296 12.89 -13.39 29.22
CA THR A 296 11.73 -12.73 29.82
C THR A 296 11.88 -11.21 29.96
N LYS A 297 12.98 -10.62 29.47
CA LYS A 297 13.18 -9.17 29.54
C LYS A 297 12.22 -8.43 28.62
N LYS A 298 11.33 -7.62 29.22
CA LYS A 298 10.33 -6.79 28.52
C LYS A 298 10.94 -5.74 27.59
N TYR A 299 12.19 -5.33 27.86
CA TYR A 299 12.95 -4.36 27.07
C TYR A 299 14.46 -4.55 27.24
N THR A 300 15.23 -3.94 26.33
CA THR A 300 16.69 -3.80 26.44
C THR A 300 17.13 -2.40 26.04
N LEU A 301 17.99 -1.77 26.86
CA LEU A 301 18.65 -0.49 26.55
C LEU A 301 20.07 -0.77 26.06
N ASN A 302 20.45 -0.15 24.95
CA ASN A 302 21.73 -0.38 24.28
C ASN A 302 22.45 0.95 23.99
N GLU A 303 23.76 0.86 23.69
CA GLU A 303 24.61 1.97 23.27
C GLU A 303 24.68 3.12 24.29
N ILE A 304 25.41 2.88 25.39
CA ILE A 304 25.65 3.89 26.42
C ILE A 304 26.38 5.10 25.84
N HIS A 305 25.98 6.30 26.23
CA HIS A 305 26.67 7.55 25.88
C HIS A 305 26.61 8.58 27.01
N PHE A 306 27.31 9.70 26.82
CA PHE A 306 27.41 10.79 27.81
C PHE A 306 27.08 12.18 27.24
N ALA A 307 26.82 12.27 25.93
CA ALA A 307 26.61 13.53 25.21
C ALA A 307 25.14 13.89 24.99
N GLY A 308 24.20 13.20 25.66
CA GLY A 308 22.79 13.49 25.54
C GLY A 308 22.34 14.59 26.51
N PRO A 309 21.24 15.27 26.19
CA PRO A 309 20.62 16.23 27.09
C PRO A 309 20.16 15.52 28.36
N ILE A 310 20.50 16.10 29.51
CA ILE A 310 20.17 15.58 30.83
C ILE A 310 19.79 16.73 31.74
N PHE A 311 18.77 16.54 32.57
CA PHE A 311 18.36 17.56 33.52
C PHE A 311 19.23 17.51 34.77
N PRO A 312 19.39 18.64 35.51
CA PRO A 312 20.29 18.73 36.65
C PRO A 312 20.07 17.68 37.76
N HIS A 313 18.85 17.15 37.89
CA HIS A 313 18.47 16.12 38.87
C HIS A 313 18.78 14.68 38.41
N PHE A 314 19.31 14.48 37.20
CA PHE A 314 19.66 13.16 36.64
C PHE A 314 21.17 12.93 36.53
N THR A 315 22.01 13.65 37.29
CA THR A 315 23.48 13.58 37.20
C THR A 315 24.08 12.17 37.36
N MET A 316 23.43 11.27 38.10
CA MET A 316 23.84 9.88 38.31
C MET A 316 23.19 8.88 37.33
N ALA A 317 22.43 9.36 36.35
CA ALA A 317 21.70 8.49 35.43
C ALA A 317 22.57 8.04 34.26
N THR A 318 22.35 6.81 33.79
CA THR A 318 23.01 6.27 32.60
C THR A 318 22.19 6.62 31.36
N GLN A 319 22.83 7.12 30.30
CA GLN A 319 22.17 7.51 29.05
C GLN A 319 22.39 6.46 27.97
N TYR A 320 21.41 6.28 27.09
CA TYR A 320 21.40 5.26 26.04
C TYR A 320 20.86 5.82 24.73
N LYS A 321 21.36 5.32 23.60
CA LYS A 321 20.88 5.73 22.27
C LYS A 321 19.71 4.90 21.75
N THR A 322 19.51 3.69 22.27
CA THR A 322 18.58 2.73 21.70
C THR A 322 17.75 2.04 22.79
N LEU A 323 16.43 2.11 22.66
CA LEU A 323 15.46 1.35 23.45
C LEU A 323 14.81 0.30 22.55
N ARG A 324 15.04 -0.98 22.84
CA ARG A 324 14.40 -2.10 22.14
C ARG A 324 13.30 -2.69 23.01
N LEU A 325 12.10 -2.69 22.46
CA LEU A 325 10.91 -3.34 23.00
C LEU A 325 10.71 -4.68 22.27
N LYS A 326 9.72 -5.47 22.70
CA LYS A 326 9.43 -6.79 22.11
C LYS A 326 9.21 -6.74 20.59
N ASN A 327 8.47 -5.74 20.11
CA ASN A 327 8.05 -5.62 18.71
C ASN A 327 8.57 -4.36 18.00
N SER A 328 9.31 -3.49 18.68
CA SER A 328 9.73 -2.19 18.14
C SER A 328 11.10 -1.77 18.67
N VAL A 329 11.77 -0.89 17.92
CA VAL A 329 13.09 -0.35 18.28
C VAL A 329 13.03 1.15 18.11
N LEU A 330 13.15 1.87 19.22
CA LEU A 330 13.29 3.32 19.23
C LEU A 330 14.78 3.66 19.36
N ASN A 331 15.22 4.68 18.65
CA ASN A 331 16.58 5.20 18.75
C ASN A 331 16.62 6.69 18.40
N LEU A 332 17.78 7.31 18.55
CA LEU A 332 17.94 8.76 18.34
C LEU A 332 18.03 9.20 16.87
N THR A 333 17.78 8.31 15.89
CA THR A 333 17.73 8.71 14.48
C THR A 333 16.40 9.37 14.13
N LYS A 334 16.41 10.31 13.18
CA LYS A 334 15.21 11.05 12.71
C LYS A 334 14.02 10.15 12.32
N SER A 335 14.27 8.92 11.90
CA SER A 335 13.24 7.96 11.51
C SER A 335 12.58 7.22 12.68
N GLU A 336 13.23 7.14 13.84
CA GLU A 336 12.81 6.27 14.96
C GLU A 336 12.71 7.02 16.29
N ASN A 337 12.91 8.35 16.28
CA ASN A 337 12.90 9.18 17.48
C ASN A 337 11.58 9.90 17.70
N CYS A 338 10.57 9.72 16.85
CA CYS A 338 9.28 10.37 16.98
C CYS A 338 8.23 9.38 17.47
N VAL A 339 7.56 9.69 18.58
CA VAL A 339 6.51 8.86 19.18
C VAL A 339 5.26 9.68 19.47
N LEU A 340 4.10 9.01 19.48
CA LEU A 340 2.84 9.58 19.95
C LEU A 340 2.62 9.11 21.40
N LEU A 341 2.46 10.06 22.33
CA LEU A 341 2.12 9.78 23.72
C LEU A 341 0.60 9.75 23.85
N GLU A 342 0.04 8.57 24.16
CA GLU A 342 -1.42 8.35 24.19
C GLU A 342 -2.13 9.23 25.22
N ASP A 343 -1.55 9.36 26.43
CA ASP A 343 -2.16 10.10 27.55
C ASP A 343 -2.49 11.56 27.23
N PHE A 344 -1.73 12.17 26.31
CA PHE A 344 -1.83 13.59 25.98
C PHE A 344 -2.10 13.84 24.49
N ASN A 345 -2.25 12.77 23.69
CA ASN A 345 -2.25 12.82 22.23
C ASN A 345 -1.10 13.70 21.67
N ASP A 346 0.06 13.65 22.33
CA ASP A 346 1.21 14.54 22.11
C ASP A 346 2.28 13.87 21.24
N VAL A 347 2.74 14.57 20.22
CA VAL A 347 3.88 14.12 19.40
C VAL A 347 5.17 14.54 20.10
N PHE A 348 6.02 13.56 20.39
CA PHE A 348 7.25 13.72 21.15
C PHE A 348 8.47 13.25 20.35
N LEU A 349 9.49 14.09 20.28
CA LEU A 349 10.80 13.82 19.68
C LEU A 349 11.77 13.45 20.79
N ILE A 350 12.18 12.18 20.81
CA ILE A 350 13.16 11.64 21.74
C ILE A 350 14.55 12.12 21.32
N GLU A 351 15.29 12.66 22.29
CA GLU A 351 16.69 13.04 22.15
C GLU A 351 17.60 12.24 23.09
N ASN A 352 17.04 11.57 24.08
CA ASN A 352 17.81 10.71 24.99
C ASN A 352 16.93 9.65 25.66
N PHE A 353 17.51 8.49 25.98
CA PHE A 353 16.94 7.50 26.89
C PHE A 353 17.78 7.47 28.17
N VAL A 354 17.17 7.72 29.32
CA VAL A 354 17.87 7.85 30.59
C VAL A 354 17.39 6.79 31.56
N LYS A 355 18.30 6.02 32.15
CA LYS A 355 18.00 5.08 33.25
C LYS A 355 18.54 5.65 34.56
N LEU A 356 17.66 5.89 35.51
CA LEU A 356 18.00 6.24 36.88
C LEU A 356 17.39 5.20 37.81
N GLN A 357 18.21 4.54 38.63
CA GLN A 357 17.81 3.37 39.41
C GLN A 357 17.21 2.27 38.51
N GLU A 358 15.95 1.89 38.68
CA GLU A 358 15.24 0.93 37.82
C GLU A 358 14.20 1.57 36.89
N GLN A 359 14.14 2.91 36.83
CA GLN A 359 13.18 3.63 35.99
C GLN A 359 13.83 4.16 34.71
N ILE A 360 13.05 4.17 33.63
CA ILE A 360 13.45 4.70 32.32
C ILE A 360 12.70 6.01 32.08
N TYR A 361 13.42 7.00 31.59
CA TYR A 361 12.90 8.29 31.22
C TYR A 361 13.23 8.58 29.76
N LEU A 362 12.24 9.09 29.04
CA LEU A 362 12.42 9.68 27.71
C LEU A 362 12.67 11.16 27.89
N VAL A 363 13.79 11.64 27.37
CA VAL A 363 14.13 13.06 27.37
C VAL A 363 14.08 13.56 25.94
N GLY A 364 13.46 14.71 25.75
CA GLY A 364 13.23 15.23 24.41
C GLY A 364 12.28 16.40 24.39
N ARG A 365 11.55 16.48 23.28
CA ARG A 365 10.87 17.70 22.85
C ARG A 365 9.45 17.40 22.40
N ARG A 366 8.45 18.16 22.87
CA ARG A 366 7.07 18.07 22.36
C ARG A 366 6.72 19.21 21.43
N PHE A 367 5.88 18.94 20.44
CA PHE A 367 5.33 19.96 19.57
C PHE A 367 4.20 20.73 20.27
N LEU A 368 4.28 22.06 20.29
CA LEU A 368 3.28 22.91 20.94
C LEU A 368 2.08 23.21 20.03
N THR A 369 2.30 23.33 18.72
CA THR A 369 1.23 23.52 17.75
C THR A 369 1.05 22.27 16.91
N LYS A 370 -0.21 21.85 16.75
CA LYS A 370 -0.63 20.73 15.91
C LYS A 370 -1.81 21.21 15.09
N GLU A 371 -1.77 20.96 13.80
CA GLU A 371 -2.82 21.33 12.87
C GLU A 371 -3.33 20.09 12.15
N ASP A 372 -4.65 20.03 11.94
CA ASP A 372 -5.26 18.97 11.18
C ASP A 372 -4.88 19.07 9.70
N ILE A 373 -4.27 17.99 9.20
CA ILE A 373 -3.81 17.86 7.81
C ILE A 373 -4.95 18.03 6.79
N CYS A 374 -6.20 17.76 7.23
CA CYS A 374 -7.41 17.81 6.42
C CYS A 374 -8.12 19.15 6.45
N ILE A 375 -7.85 20.01 7.44
CA ILE A 375 -8.61 21.26 7.67
C ILE A 375 -7.87 22.47 7.11
N HIS A 376 -6.55 22.55 7.27
CA HIS A 376 -5.80 23.67 6.71
C HIS A 376 -5.61 23.47 5.21
N THR A 377 -6.22 24.31 4.39
CA THR A 377 -6.16 24.25 2.92
C THR A 377 -5.05 25.11 2.31
N LEU A 378 -4.34 25.93 3.11
CA LEU A 378 -3.54 27.04 2.57
C LEU A 378 -2.01 26.90 2.70
N TYR A 379 -1.48 26.03 3.57
CA TYR A 379 -0.02 25.85 3.72
C TYR A 379 0.39 24.37 3.82
N PRO A 380 1.57 23.98 3.31
CA PRO A 380 2.15 22.68 3.64
C PRO A 380 2.39 22.61 5.16
N PRO A 381 2.18 21.47 5.83
CA PRO A 381 2.57 21.31 7.22
C PRO A 381 4.08 21.54 7.34
N VAL A 382 4.44 22.71 7.86
CA VAL A 382 5.80 23.03 8.26
C VAL A 382 5.97 22.42 9.66
N PRO A 383 7.06 21.70 9.97
CA PRO A 383 7.33 21.30 11.35
C PRO A 383 7.31 22.55 12.23
N SER A 384 6.38 22.56 13.20
CA SER A 384 6.26 23.65 14.17
C SER A 384 7.62 23.95 14.79
N THR A 385 8.07 25.21 14.70
CA THR A 385 9.27 25.70 15.38
C THR A 385 9.05 25.90 16.88
N ASN A 386 7.81 25.86 17.35
CA ASN A 386 7.43 25.96 18.76
C ASN A 386 7.49 24.57 19.41
N ILE A 387 8.62 24.29 20.04
CA ILE A 387 8.93 22.99 20.63
C ILE A 387 9.41 23.22 22.07
N LEU A 388 8.85 22.49 23.03
CA LEU A 388 9.20 22.61 24.46
C LEU A 388 9.95 21.38 24.95
N TYR A 389 11.00 21.60 25.74
CA TYR A 389 11.81 20.55 26.34
C TYR A 389 11.09 19.90 27.52
N GLN A 390 10.97 18.57 27.53
CA GLN A 390 10.25 17.86 28.57
C GLN A 390 10.84 16.46 28.82
N ILE A 391 10.68 15.98 30.05
CA ILE A 391 10.97 14.60 30.45
C ILE A 391 9.65 13.87 30.62
N TYR A 392 9.56 12.69 30.04
CA TYR A 392 8.48 11.75 30.34
C TYR A 392 9.07 10.51 31.00
N GLN A 393 8.54 10.16 32.16
CA GLN A 393 8.81 8.85 32.76
C GLN A 393 8.09 7.78 31.95
N LEU A 394 8.83 6.77 31.49
CA LEU A 394 8.25 5.66 30.75
C LEU A 394 7.73 4.61 31.75
N VAL A 395 6.41 4.56 31.93
CA VAL A 395 5.77 3.51 32.73
C VAL A 395 5.47 2.31 31.81
N LEU A 396 6.35 1.32 31.81
CA LEU A 396 6.21 0.11 30.99
C LEU A 396 5.16 -0.87 31.56
N ASN A 397 3.95 -0.42 31.91
CA ASN A 397 2.91 -1.31 32.42
C ASN A 397 2.05 -1.94 31.32
N THR A 398 1.89 -1.29 30.17
CA THR A 398 1.12 -1.81 29.03
C THR A 398 1.77 -1.33 27.74
N VAL A 399 2.24 -2.26 26.90
CA VAL A 399 2.75 -1.94 25.55
C VAL A 399 1.86 -2.72 24.58
N HIS A 400 0.99 -2.01 23.88
CA HIS A 400 0.31 -2.53 22.69
C HIS A 400 1.13 -2.21 21.44
#